data_AF-A0A4S8LNK1-F1
#
_entry.id   AF-A0A4S8LNK1-F1
#
_cell.length_a   1.000
_cell.length_b   1.000
_cell.length_c   1.000
_cell.angle_alpha   90.00
_cell.angle_beta   90.00
_cell.angle_gamma   90.00
#
_symmetry.space_group_name_H-M   'P 1'
#
loop_
_entity.id
_entity.type
_entity.pdbx_description
1 polymer ?
#
loop_
_entity_poly.entity_id
_entity_poly.type
_entity_poly.pdbx_seq_one_letter_code
_entity_poly.pdbx_strand_id
1 'polypeptide(L)' 'QVIAFVMDNATNNDTMVECFADKCAECGILFSEKNARMRCMPRTIHLAALKLLEAIGAVSRASKSNDAYQDSATAPVE' A
#
# COMPACT_ATOMS: atom_id res chain seq x y z
N GLN A 1 20.74 0.20 -12.04
CA GLN A 1 19.98 -0.55 -11.01
C GLN A 1 18.59 0.08 -10.94
N VAL A 2 17.52 -0.70 -11.03
CA VAL A 2 16.16 -0.19 -10.86
C VAL A 2 15.72 -0.57 -9.45
N ILE A 3 15.53 0.42 -8.58
CA ILE A 3 15.02 0.23 -7.22
C ILE A 3 13.57 0.69 -7.23
N ALA A 4 12.64 -0.20 -6.92
CA ALA A 4 11.22 0.09 -6.81
C ALA A 4 10.63 -0.61 -5.58
N PHE A 5 9.72 0.07 -4.90
CA PHE A 5 9.02 -0.43 -3.72
C PHE A 5 7.55 -0.66 -4.09
N VAL A 6 7.06 -1.90 -3.92
CA VAL A 6 5.65 -2.25 -4.07
C VAL A 6 5.04 -2.36 -2.68
N MET A 7 4.20 -1.41 -2.30
CA MET A 7 3.67 -1.31 -0.94
C MET A 7 2.17 -1.02 -0.94
N ASP A 8 1.49 -1.24 0.17
CA ASP A 8 0.07 -0.92 0.28
C ASP A 8 -0.17 0.61 0.20
N ASN A 9 -1.44 0.98 0.02
CA ASN A 9 -1.87 2.37 -0.18
C ASN A 9 -2.01 3.11 1.15
N ALA A 10 -0.94 3.13 1.94
CA ALA A 10 -0.84 3.82 3.20
C ALA A 10 0.10 5.04 3.07
N THR A 11 -0.24 6.15 3.71
CA THR A 11 0.50 7.42 3.58
C THR A 11 1.86 7.37 4.27
N ASN A 12 2.05 6.54 5.29
CA ASN A 12 3.35 6.33 5.93
C ASN A 12 4.38 5.69 4.98
N ASN A 13 3.92 4.85 4.03
CA ASN A 13 4.79 4.31 2.98
C ASN A 13 5.25 5.40 2.02
N ASP A 14 4.43 6.43 1.79
CA ASP A 14 4.80 7.56 0.95
C ASP A 14 5.96 8.33 1.61
N THR A 15 5.84 8.63 2.91
CA THR A 15 6.90 9.28 3.71
C THR A 15 8.18 8.46 3.76
N MET A 16 8.09 7.14 3.89
CA MET A 16 9.28 6.28 3.90
C MET A 16 10.06 6.38 2.59
N VAL A 17 9.38 6.40 1.43
CA VAL A 17 10.06 6.47 0.12
C VAL A 17 10.69 7.85 -0.11
N GLU A 18 10.06 8.91 0.39
CA GLU A 18 10.63 10.27 0.39
C GLU A 18 11.93 10.30 1.21
N CYS A 19 11.90 9.82 2.46
CA CYS A 19 13.11 9.74 3.29
C CYS A 19 14.21 8.84 2.69
N PHE A 20 13.82 7.78 1.98
CA PHE A 20 14.78 6.92 1.27
C PHE A 20 15.42 7.65 0.08
N ALA A 21 14.66 8.47 -0.64
CA ALA A 21 15.16 9.30 -1.72
C ALA A 21 16.17 10.34 -1.22
N ASP A 22 15.89 10.97 -0.08
CA ASP A 22 16.82 11.92 0.57
C ASP A 22 18.17 11.26 0.87
N LYS A 23 18.15 10.07 1.49
CA LYS A 23 19.38 9.30 1.78
C LYS A 23 20.12 8.86 0.52
N CYS A 24 19.40 8.52 -0.54
CA CYS A 24 20.02 8.20 -1.83
C CYS A 24 20.73 9.43 -2.41
N ALA A 25 20.11 10.61 -2.33
CA ALA A 25 20.71 11.86 -2.79
C ALA A 25 21.99 12.20 -2.01
N GLU A 26 22.00 12.02 -0.69
CA GLU A 26 23.20 12.18 0.15
C GLU A 26 24.35 11.24 -0.26
N CYS A 27 24.02 10.05 -0.75
CA CYS A 27 25.00 9.06 -1.22
C CYS A 27 25.35 9.16 -2.71
N GLY A 28 24.80 10.14 -3.44
CA GLY A 28 24.99 10.27 -4.89
C GLY A 28 24.30 9.17 -5.71
N ILE A 29 23.29 8.50 -5.16
CA ILE A 29 22.52 7.45 -5.81
C ILE A 29 21.30 8.07 -6.51
N LEU A 30 21.19 7.87 -7.82
CA LEU A 30 20.02 8.32 -8.59
C LEU A 30 18.80 7.47 -8.22
N PHE A 31 17.86 8.07 -7.48
CA PHE A 31 16.59 7.46 -7.10
C PHE A 31 15.46 8.47 -7.27
N SER A 32 14.32 8.05 -7.82
CA SER A 32 13.13 8.87 -7.97
C SER A 32 12.00 8.26 -7.18
N GLU A 33 11.62 8.90 -6.07
CA GLU A 33 10.48 8.51 -5.23
C GLU A 33 9.19 8.28 -6.07
N LYS A 34 8.93 9.16 -7.05
CA LYS A 34 7.71 9.13 -7.86
C LYS A 34 7.67 7.94 -8.79
N ASN A 35 8.82 7.57 -9.37
CA ASN A 35 8.92 6.46 -10.31
C ASN A 35 9.11 5.12 -9.59
N ALA A 36 9.73 5.12 -8.41
CA ALA A 36 10.02 3.93 -7.63
C ALA A 36 8.86 3.49 -6.73
N ARG A 37 7.91 4.39 -6.42
CA ARG A 37 6.75 4.09 -5.57
C ARG A 37 5.64 3.41 -6.36
N MET A 38 5.55 2.09 -6.23
CA MET A 38 4.48 1.28 -6.80
C MET A 38 3.45 0.90 -5.73
N ARG A 39 2.17 0.80 -6.12
CA ARG A 39 1.09 0.37 -5.23
C ARG A 39 0.88 -1.14 -5.32
N CYS A 40 0.53 -1.76 -4.21
CA CYS A 40 0.22 -3.19 -4.10
C CYS A 40 -1.03 -3.51 -4.94
N MET A 41 -0.84 -4.36 -5.95
CA MET A 41 -1.91 -4.79 -6.86
C MET A 41 -3.07 -5.48 -6.11
N PRO A 42 -2.84 -6.47 -5.23
CA PRO A 42 -3.90 -7.07 -4.42
C PRO A 42 -4.72 -6.04 -3.63
N ARG A 43 -4.08 -5.05 -2.98
CA ARG A 43 -4.81 -4.02 -2.22
C ARG A 43 -5.64 -3.12 -3.13
N THR A 44 -5.12 -2.77 -4.30
CA THR A 44 -5.84 -1.97 -5.30
C THR A 44 -7.07 -2.71 -5.81
N ILE A 45 -6.93 -3.99 -6.18
CA ILE A 45 -8.03 -4.83 -6.65
C ILE A 45 -9.09 -4.99 -5.55
N HIS A 46 -8.68 -5.27 -4.32
CA HIS A 46 -9.58 -5.41 -3.18
C HIS A 46 -10.40 -4.13 -2.94
N LEU A 47 -9.76 -2.95 -2.92
CA LEU A 47 -10.46 -1.67 -2.75
C LEU A 47 -11.39 -1.36 -3.93
N ALA A 48 -11.00 -1.68 -5.16
CA ALA A 48 -11.86 -1.50 -6.32
C ALA A 48 -13.10 -2.40 -6.27
N ALA A 49 -12.93 -3.68 -5.89
CA ALA A 49 -14.03 -4.61 -5.72
C ALA A 49 -15.00 -4.16 -4.62
N LEU A 50 -14.51 -3.73 -3.46
CA LEU A 50 -15.36 -3.20 -2.39
C LEU A 50 -16.17 -1.98 -2.85
N LYS A 51 -15.53 -1.01 -3.50
CA LYS A 51 -16.23 0.18 -4.03
C LYS A 51 -17.30 -0.18 -5.05
N LEU A 52 -17.03 -1.17 -5.91
CA LEU A 52 -17.99 -1.65 -6.89
C LEU A 52 -19.20 -2.31 -6.20
N LEU A 53 -18.95 -3.19 -5.24
CA LEU A 53 -20.00 -3.88 -4.48
C LEU A 53 -20.86 -2.90 -3.67
N GLU A 54 -20.24 -1.87 -3.07
CA GLU A 54 -20.97 -0.79 -2.38
C GLU A 54 -21.87 -0.02 -3.36
N ALA A 55 -21.35 0.33 -4.54
CA ALA A 55 -22.08 1.11 -5.54
C ALA A 55 -23.33 0.38 -6.09
N ILE A 56 -23.28 -0.95 -6.19
CA ILE A 56 -24.43 -1.76 -6.63
C ILE A 56 -25.34 -2.20 -5.48
N GLY A 57 -25.04 -1.78 -4.24
CA GLY A 57 -25.81 -2.14 -3.05
C GLY A 57 -25.64 -3.60 -2.59
N ALA A 58 -24.64 -4.31 -3.11
CA ALA A 58 -24.36 -5.70 -2.72
C ALA A 58 -23.73 -5.81 -1.32
N VAL A 59 -23.05 -4.76 -0.86
CA VAL A 59 -22.53 -4.64 0.50
C VAL A 59 -22.89 -3.27 1.08
N SER A 60 -23.21 -3.23 2.38
CA SER A 60 -23.28 -1.97 3.10
C SER A 60 -21.87 -1.43 3.32
N ARG A 61 -21.74 -0.11 3.40
CA ARG A 61 -20.47 0.53 3.76
C ARG A 61 -20.08 0.05 5.16
N ALA A 62 -19.19 -0.93 5.24
CA ALA A 62 -18.75 -1.47 6.51
C ALA A 62 -18.17 -0.33 7.34
N SER A 63 -18.60 -0.22 8.61
CA SER A 63 -17.90 0.62 9.58
C SER A 63 -16.43 0.23 9.55
N LYS A 64 -15.53 1.19 9.33
CA LYS A 64 -14.07 0.96 9.29
C LYS A 64 -13.68 0.09 10.49
N SER A 65 -13.48 -1.20 10.29
CA SER A 65 -12.81 -2.03 11.28
C SER A 65 -11.37 -1.56 11.28
N ASN A 66 -10.90 -1.08 12.44
CA ASN A 66 -9.50 -0.66 12.59
C ASN A 66 -8.51 -1.84 12.55
N ASP A 67 -9.02 -3.08 12.47
CA ASP A 67 -8.18 -4.26 12.40
C ASP A 67 -7.48 -4.36 11.05
N ALA A 68 -6.16 -4.56 11.10
CA ALA A 68 -5.38 -4.85 9.92
C ALA A 68 -5.85 -6.19 9.35
N TYR A 69 -6.28 -6.21 8.09
CA TYR A 69 -6.67 -7.43 7.38
C TYR A 69 -5.64 -8.57 7.53
N GLN A 70 -4.35 -8.22 7.65
CA GLN A 70 -3.25 -9.17 7.85
C GLN A 70 -3.38 -9.96 9.16
N ASP A 71 -3.88 -9.33 10.23
CA ASP A 71 -4.08 -9.98 11.53
C ASP A 71 -5.32 -10.87 11.52
N SER A 72 -6.33 -10.52 10.73
CA SER A 72 -7.54 -11.35 10.55
C SER A 72 -7.32 -12.53 9.61
N ALA A 73 -6.33 -12.47 8.71
CA ALA A 73 -6.11 -13.47 7.65
C ALA A 73 -4.95 -14.43 7.94
N THR A 74 -4.26 -14.29 9.06
CA THR A 74 -3.18 -15.19 9.47
C THR A 74 -3.71 -16.35 10.31
N ALA A 75 -3.38 -17.58 9.91
CA ALA A 75 -3.62 -18.75 10.76
C ALA A 75 -2.60 -18.74 11.91
N PRO A 76 -2.99 -19.09 13.14
CA PRO A 76 -2.04 -19.22 14.24
C PRO A 76 -0.97 -20.25 13.87
N VAL A 77 0.29 -19.88 14.06
CA VAL A 77 1.42 -20.79 13.89
C VAL A 77 1.74 -21.34 15.27
N GLU A 78 1.62 -22.66 15.45
CA GLU A 78 2.09 -23.38 16.65
C GLU A 78 3.62 -23.38 16.75
#